data_AF-A0AAP2GFA9-F1
#
_entry.id   AF-A0AAP2GFA9-F1
#
_cell.length_a   1.000
_cell.length_b   1.000
_cell.length_c   1.000
_cell.angle_alpha   90.00
_cell.angle_beta   90.00
_cell.angle_gamma   90.00
#
_symmetry.space_group_name_H-M   'P 1'
#
loop_
_entity.id
_entity.type
_entity.pdbx_description
1 polymer ?
#
loop_
_entity_poly.entity_id
_entity_poly.type
_entity_poly.pdbx_seq_one_letter_code
_entity_poly.pdbx_strand_id
1 'polypeptide(L)'
;MSRYITLQDLEVSQRSLLANIKKLLLESAGQQLTLEYVRANEACRMLRISENTLRSLRRRNAIPFVKAGNAVYYRVTDLHRFLESNNTSTLKNR
;
A
#
# COMPACT_ATOMS: atom_id res chain seq x y z
N MET A 1 44.43 -22.47 18.07
CA MET A 1 43.58 -21.88 19.13
C MET A 1 42.13 -22.01 18.70
N SER A 2 41.36 -22.85 19.39
CA SER A 2 39.94 -23.11 19.07
C SER A 2 39.08 -22.08 19.80
N ARG A 3 38.30 -21.29 19.04
CA ARG A 3 37.39 -20.29 19.61
C ARG A 3 36.06 -20.97 19.94
N TYR A 4 35.76 -21.10 21.23
CA TYR A 4 34.51 -21.68 21.70
C TYR A 4 33.40 -20.64 21.58
N ILE A 5 32.27 -21.05 21.01
CA ILE A 5 31.06 -20.23 20.95
C ILE A 5 30.38 -20.29 22.32
N THR A 6 30.06 -19.14 22.90
CA THR A 6 29.37 -19.05 24.19
C THR A 6 27.85 -18.95 23.99
N LEU A 7 27.06 -19.27 25.02
CA LEU A 7 25.60 -19.08 24.98
C LEU A 7 25.21 -17.61 24.71
N GLN A 8 26.06 -16.67 25.14
CA GLN A 8 25.89 -15.24 24.87
C GLN A 8 25.96 -14.93 23.37
N ASP A 9 26.87 -15.57 22.64
CA ASP A 9 27.01 -15.39 21.18
C ASP A 9 25.75 -15.88 20.44
N LEU A 10 25.10 -16.93 20.97
CA LEU A 10 23.85 -17.45 20.42
C LEU A 10 22.68 -16.49 20.65
N GLU A 11 22.55 -15.94 21.85
CA GLU A 11 21.55 -14.91 22.19
C GLU A 11 21.68 -13.66 21.30
N VAL A 12 22.91 -13.19 21.10
CA VAL A 12 23.19 -12.03 20.22
C VAL A 12 22.83 -12.36 18.77
N SER A 13 23.16 -13.56 18.31
CA SER A 13 22.82 -14.03 16.97
C SER A 13 21.30 -14.17 16.76
N GLN A 14 20.58 -14.69 17.76
CA GLN A 14 19.12 -14.80 17.70
C GLN A 14 18.45 -13.42 17.62
N ARG A 15 18.90 -12.45 18.42
CA ARG A 15 18.38 -11.09 18.40
C ARG A 15 18.64 -10.39 17.06
N SER A 16 19.84 -10.55 16.51
CA SER A 16 20.19 -9.94 15.22
C SER A 16 19.39 -10.56 14.07
N LEU A 17 19.18 -11.88 14.07
CA LEU A 17 18.33 -12.57 13.11
C LEU A 17 16.88 -12.08 13.18
N LEU A 18 16.31 -11.99 14.38
CA LEU A 18 14.94 -11.48 14.56
C LEU A 18 14.79 -10.02 14.10
N ALA A 19 15.79 -9.17 14.35
CA ALA A 19 15.79 -7.79 13.88
C ALA A 19 15.84 -7.73 12.33
N ASN A 20 16.68 -8.56 11.71
CA ASN A 20 16.79 -8.64 10.25
C ASN A 20 15.50 -9.15 9.60
N ILE A 21 14.86 -10.17 10.17
CA ILE A 21 13.58 -10.69 9.68
C ILE A 21 12.50 -9.60 9.77
N LYS A 22 12.41 -8.87 10.89
CA LYS A 22 11.47 -7.75 11.03
C LYS A 22 11.72 -6.65 9.99
N LYS A 23 12.99 -6.33 9.73
CA LYS A 23 13.38 -5.33 8.73
C LYS A 23 12.96 -5.78 7.31
N LEU A 24 13.27 -7.02 6.95
CA LEU A 24 12.88 -7.61 5.66
C LEU A 24 11.36 -7.66 5.48
N LEU A 25 10.60 -7.93 6.55
CA LEU A 25 9.13 -7.91 6.52
C LEU A 25 8.55 -6.50 6.37
N LEU A 26 9.18 -5.48 6.96
CA LEU A 26 8.79 -4.09 6.73
C LEU A 26 9.11 -3.63 5.31
N GLU A 27 10.29 -3.98 4.81
CA GLU A 27 10.72 -3.66 3.44
C GLU A 27 9.81 -4.35 2.41
N SER A 28 9.46 -5.63 2.64
CA SER A 28 8.53 -6.36 1.78
C SER A 28 7.10 -5.84 1.86
N ALA A 29 6.62 -5.41 3.04
CA ALA A 29 5.34 -4.73 3.18
C ALA A 29 5.31 -3.40 2.40
N GLY A 30 6.42 -2.67 2.36
CA GLY A 30 6.58 -1.49 1.51
C GLY A 30 6.61 -1.81 0.00
N GLN A 31 7.06 -3.00 -0.37
CA GLN A 31 7.22 -3.46 -1.75
C GLN A 31 6.00 -4.24 -2.30
N GLN A 32 4.99 -4.53 -1.48
CA GLN A 32 3.75 -5.19 -1.93
C GLN A 32 2.82 -4.25 -2.73
N LEU A 33 3.21 -2.98 -2.93
CA LEU A 33 2.55 -2.01 -3.83
C LEU A 33 2.99 -2.13 -5.31
N THR A 34 3.59 -3.26 -5.68
CA THR A 34 4.12 -3.51 -7.03
C THR A 34 3.05 -3.84 -8.09
N LEU A 35 1.77 -3.93 -7.71
CA LEU A 35 0.64 -3.81 -8.64
C LEU A 35 0.24 -2.35 -8.72
N GLU A 36 1.13 -1.54 -9.28
CA GLU A 36 1.09 -0.09 -9.12
C GLU A 36 -0.14 0.54 -9.78
N TYR A 37 -0.74 -0.12 -10.77
CA TYR A 37 -1.87 0.38 -11.56
C TYR A 37 -3.01 -0.62 -11.69
N VAL A 38 -4.23 -0.18 -11.39
CA VAL A 38 -5.45 -0.96 -11.49
C VAL A 38 -6.42 -0.37 -12.50
N ARG A 39 -7.19 -1.22 -13.19
CA ARG A 39 -8.21 -0.79 -14.17
C ARG A 39 -9.44 -0.20 -13.46
N ALA A 40 -10.27 0.53 -14.20
CA ALA A 40 -11.50 1.13 -13.69
C ALA A 40 -12.41 0.16 -12.92
N ASN A 41 -12.59 -1.07 -13.41
CA ASN A 41 -13.42 -2.09 -12.74
C ASN A 41 -12.89 -2.46 -11.36
N GLU A 42 -11.57 -2.60 -11.24
CA GLU A 42 -10.88 -2.95 -10.00
C GLU A 42 -10.92 -1.75 -9.03
N ALA A 43 -10.68 -0.54 -9.54
CA ALA A 43 -10.77 0.70 -8.76
C ALA A 43 -12.17 0.90 -8.16
N CYS A 44 -13.24 0.61 -8.92
CA CYS A 44 -14.62 0.61 -8.42
C CYS A 44 -14.81 -0.37 -7.26
N ARG A 45 -14.23 -1.58 -7.34
CA ARG A 45 -14.31 -2.59 -6.27
C ARG A 45 -13.54 -2.15 -5.03
N MET A 46 -12.35 -1.58 -5.19
CA MET A 46 -11.52 -1.08 -4.09
C MET A 46 -12.18 0.08 -3.34
N LEU A 47 -12.72 1.04 -4.08
CA LEU A 47 -13.40 2.21 -3.51
C LEU A 47 -14.86 1.94 -3.10
N ARG A 48 -15.41 0.77 -3.43
CA ARG A 48 -16.84 0.42 -3.27
C ARG A 48 -17.79 1.45 -3.90
N ILE A 49 -17.45 1.94 -5.09
CA ILE A 49 -18.24 2.93 -5.82
C ILE A 49 -18.72 2.42 -7.18
N SER A 50 -19.76 3.07 -7.72
CA SER A 50 -20.23 2.81 -9.08
C SER A 50 -19.29 3.41 -10.14
N GLU A 51 -19.34 2.86 -11.35
CA GLU A 51 -18.58 3.40 -12.50
C GLU A 51 -18.97 4.85 -12.82
N ASN A 52 -20.23 5.23 -12.61
CA ASN A 52 -20.69 6.61 -12.78
C ASN A 52 -20.04 7.56 -11.77
N THR A 53 -19.86 7.10 -10.53
CA THR A 53 -19.13 7.84 -9.50
C THR A 53 -17.66 7.97 -9.88
N LEU A 54 -17.01 6.87 -10.32
CA LEU A 54 -15.62 6.91 -10.76
C LEU A 54 -15.43 7.84 -11.96
N ARG A 55 -16.36 7.86 -12.93
CA ARG A 55 -16.40 8.82 -14.04
C ARG A 55 -16.52 10.27 -13.55
N SER A 56 -17.36 10.52 -12.54
CA SER A 56 -17.50 11.86 -11.92
C SER A 56 -16.22 12.30 -11.22
N LEU A 57 -15.60 11.42 -10.45
CA LEU A 57 -14.31 11.68 -9.78
C LEU A 57 -13.20 11.99 -10.78
N ARG A 58 -13.17 11.25 -11.90
CA ARG A 58 -12.25 11.52 -13.02
C ARG A 58 -12.50 12.90 -13.65
N ARG A 59 -13.76 13.25 -13.92
CA ARG A 59 -14.13 14.57 -14.47
C ARG A 59 -13.73 15.73 -13.56
N ARG A 60 -13.77 15.52 -12.24
CA ARG A 60 -13.40 16.51 -11.22
C ARG A 60 -11.90 16.50 -10.89
N ASN A 61 -11.09 15.66 -11.56
CA ASN A 61 -9.67 15.45 -11.26
C ASN A 61 -9.40 15.11 -9.78
N ALA A 62 -10.34 14.44 -9.11
CA ALA A 62 -10.24 14.12 -7.68
C ALA A 62 -9.28 12.94 -7.42
N ILE A 63 -9.07 12.08 -8.41
CA ILE A 63 -8.16 10.92 -8.34
C ILE A 63 -7.26 10.96 -9.57
N PRO A 64 -5.92 10.95 -9.40
CA PRO A 64 -4.97 10.81 -10.50
C PRO A 64 -5.24 9.53 -11.32
N PHE A 65 -5.18 9.67 -12.65
CA PHE A 65 -5.37 8.54 -13.57
C PHE A 65 -4.38 8.61 -14.71
N VAL A 66 -4.04 7.44 -15.25
CA VAL A 66 -3.19 7.27 -16.42
C VAL A 66 -4.03 6.64 -17.53
N LYS A 67 -4.00 7.24 -18.72
CA LYS A 67 -4.65 6.70 -19.91
C LYS A 67 -3.61 5.99 -20.76
N ALA A 68 -3.78 4.69 -21.00
CA ALA A 68 -2.98 3.92 -21.93
C ALA A 68 -3.89 3.38 -23.04
N GLY A 69 -3.84 4.02 -24.22
CA GLY A 69 -4.74 3.73 -25.33
C GLY A 69 -6.19 4.02 -24.99
N ASN A 70 -7.06 2.99 -25.06
CA ASN A 70 -8.47 3.08 -24.70
C ASN A 70 -8.77 2.73 -23.23
N ALA A 71 -7.78 2.25 -22.49
CA ALA A 71 -7.94 1.84 -21.10
C ALA A 71 -7.46 2.93 -20.13
N VAL A 72 -8.12 3.00 -18.98
CA VAL A 72 -7.81 3.93 -17.89
C VAL A 72 -7.34 3.13 -16.68
N TYR A 73 -6.23 3.58 -16.13
CA TYR A 73 -5.54 2.98 -15.01
C TYR A 73 -5.44 3.97 -13.86
N TYR A 74 -5.46 3.47 -12.64
CA TYR A 74 -5.39 4.24 -11.41
C TYR A 74 -4.29 3.69 -10.54
N ARG A 75 -3.52 4.56 -9.89
CA ARG A 75 -2.50 4.11 -8.96
C ARG A 75 -3.14 3.62 -7.68
N VAL A 76 -2.76 2.44 -7.18
CA VAL A 76 -3.34 1.89 -5.95
C VAL A 76 -3.08 2.83 -4.76
N THR A 77 -1.87 3.39 -4.68
CA THR A 77 -1.48 4.34 -3.64
C THR A 77 -2.35 5.61 -3.64
N ASP A 78 -2.71 6.11 -4.81
CA ASP A 78 -3.57 7.29 -4.94
C ASP A 78 -5.02 6.98 -4.56
N LEU A 79 -5.52 5.76 -4.89
CA LEU A 79 -6.83 5.29 -4.43
C LEU A 79 -6.89 5.19 -2.90
N HIS A 80 -5.85 4.66 -2.27
CA HIS A 80 -5.74 4.60 -0.80
C HIS A 80 -5.70 6.01 -0.19
N ARG A 81 -4.87 6.91 -0.72
CA ARG A 81 -4.80 8.30 -0.26
C ARG A 81 -6.17 8.99 -0.36
N PHE A 82 -6.91 8.73 -1.43
CA PHE A 82 -8.26 9.27 -1.61
C PHE A 82 -9.23 8.74 -0.53
N LEU A 83 -9.17 7.45 -0.20
CA LEU A 83 -9.96 6.86 0.89
C LEU A 83 -9.61 7.47 2.24
N GLU A 84 -8.31 7.61 2.55
CA GLU A 84 -7.85 8.22 3.80
C GLU A 84 -8.31 9.67 3.92
N SER A 85 -8.17 10.46 2.85
CA SER A 85 -8.61 11.85 2.81
C SER A 85 -10.12 11.98 3.03
N ASN A 86 -10.91 11.08 2.43
CA ASN A 86 -12.37 11.11 2.51
C ASN A 86 -12.93 10.46 3.80
N ASN A 87 -12.15 9.66 4.53
CA ASN A 87 -12.56 9.11 5.83
C ASN A 87 -12.54 10.14 6.97
N THR A 88 -11.83 11.27 6.81
CA THR A 88 -11.74 12.31 7.86
C THR A 88 -12.98 13.22 7.94
N SER A 89 -13.85 13.21 6.94
CA SER A 89 -15.06 14.05 6.90
C SER A 89 -16.26 13.46 7.66
N THR A 90 -16.18 12.24 8.19
CA THR A 90 -17.25 11.62 9.00
C THR A 90 -17.07 11.80 10.51
N LEU A 91 -15.97 12.39 10.98
CA LEU A 91 -15.72 12.64 12.41
C LEU A 91 -15.88 14.13 12.81
N LYS A 92 -16.52 14.94 11.95
CA LYS A 92 -16.81 16.36 12.24
C LYS A 92 -18.30 16.65 12.10
N ASN A 93 -19.13 15.87 12.78
CA ASN A 93 -20.46 16.28 13.26
C ASN A 93 -21.09 15.17 14.10
N ARG A 94 -20.81 15.22 15.41
CA ARG A 94 -21.76 14.91 16.47
C ARG A 94 -21.24 15.40 17.81
#